data_AF-A0A257LUJ6-F1
#
_entry.id   AF-A0A257LUJ6-F1
#
_cell.length_a   1.000
_cell.length_b   1.000
_cell.length_c   1.000
_cell.angle_alpha   90.00
_cell.angle_beta   90.00
_cell.angle_gamma   90.00
#
_symmetry.space_group_name_H-M   'P 1'
#
loop_
_entity.id
_entity.type
_entity.pdbx_description
1 polymer ?
#
loop_
_entity_poly.entity_id
_entity_poly.type
_entity_poly.pdbx_seq_one_letter_code
_entity_poly.pdbx_strand_id
1 'polypeptide(L)'
;AILMMMVVRKTREIGVLRALGMTKYRIRRLFILEGLWLGITGVVLGNIVGLLLCYLLGKYRFIHLPPEIYSIQYLPVAVEPFDVFWVSALTLLLALLASVYPAQRAASLMPAEAIRYAE
;
A
#
# COMPACT_ATOMS: atom_id res chain seq x y z
N ALA A 1 6.63 3.08 7.45
CA ALA A 1 8.01 2.69 7.81
C ALA A 1 8.88 2.37 6.58
N ILE A 2 8.47 1.44 5.70
CA ILE A 2 9.27 1.02 4.53
C ILE A 2 9.62 2.17 3.58
N LEU A 3 8.66 3.05 3.28
CA LEU A 3 8.91 4.23 2.43
C LEU A 3 9.89 5.22 3.06
N MET A 4 9.87 5.43 4.37
CA MET A 4 10.89 6.27 5.04
C MET A 4 12.28 5.63 4.96
N MET A 5 12.39 4.32 5.13
CA MET A 5 13.66 3.60 4.97
C MET A 5 14.18 3.66 3.53
N MET A 6 13.29 3.60 2.53
CA MET A 6 13.65 3.78 1.14
C MET A 6 14.13 5.21 0.86
N VAL A 7 13.47 6.24 1.42
CA VAL A 7 13.92 7.63 1.30
C VAL A 7 15.34 7.78 1.83
N VAL A 8 15.66 7.23 3.01
CA VAL A 8 17.02 7.28 3.57
C VAL A 8 18.05 6.61 2.65
N ARG A 9 17.75 5.42 2.12
CA ARG A 9 18.63 4.70 1.16
C ARG A 9 18.78 5.40 -0.19
N LYS A 10 17.73 6.09 -0.66
CA LYS A 10 17.69 6.78 -1.96
C LYS A 10 18.09 8.26 -1.85
N THR A 11 18.40 8.78 -0.66
CA THR A 11 18.79 10.19 -0.44
C THR A 11 19.91 10.64 -1.37
N ARG A 12 20.90 9.79 -1.61
CA ARG A 12 22.03 10.05 -2.53
C ARG A 12 21.55 10.22 -3.98
N GLU A 13 20.69 9.33 -4.47
CA GLU A 13 20.11 9.42 -5.82
C GLU A 13 19.23 10.67 -5.98
N ILE A 14 18.43 11.01 -4.96
CA ILE A 14 17.61 12.23 -4.95
C ILE A 14 18.50 13.47 -5.00
N GLY A 15 19.63 13.47 -4.26
CA GLY A 15 20.63 14.53 -4.28
C GLY A 15 21.25 14.73 -5.67
N VAL A 16 21.62 13.64 -6.35
CA VAL A 16 22.15 13.68 -7.74
C VAL A 16 21.09 14.20 -8.71
N LEU A 17 19.85 13.72 -8.64
CA LEU A 17 18.77 14.19 -9.49
C LEU A 17 18.47 15.69 -9.27
N ARG A 18 18.58 16.20 -8.04
CA ARG A 18 18.48 17.64 -7.75
C ARG A 18 19.67 18.43 -8.30
N ALA A 19 20.88 17.89 -8.24
CA ALA A 19 22.07 18.53 -8.83
C ALA A 19 21.98 18.61 -10.36
N LEU A 20 21.32 17.65 -11.00
CA LEU A 20 20.98 17.64 -12.43
C LEU A 20 19.81 18.58 -12.80
N GLY A 21 19.30 19.39 -11.86
CA GLY A 21 18.26 20.39 -12.10
C GLY A 21 16.83 19.93 -11.88
N MET A 22 16.60 18.76 -11.28
CA MET A 22 15.24 18.31 -10.98
C MET A 22 14.59 19.16 -9.88
N THR A 23 13.41 19.70 -10.17
CA THR A 23 12.64 20.54 -9.23
C THR A 23 11.99 19.71 -8.12
N LYS A 24 11.78 20.33 -6.94
CA LYS A 24 11.11 19.70 -5.79
C LYS A 24 9.74 19.09 -6.15
N TYR A 25 9.01 19.73 -7.08
CA TYR A 25 7.72 19.25 -7.57
C TYR A 25 7.82 17.90 -8.30
N ARG A 26 8.84 17.72 -9.15
CA ARG A 26 9.07 16.46 -9.88
C ARG A 26 9.41 15.32 -8.93
N ILE A 27 10.23 15.58 -7.92
CA ILE A 27 10.57 14.59 -6.87
C ILE A 27 9.32 14.20 -6.08
N ARG A 28 8.52 15.18 -5.66
CA ARG A 28 7.27 14.91 -4.94
C ARG A 28 6.32 14.03 -5.77
N ARG A 29 6.19 14.32 -7.08
CA ARG A 29 5.35 13.54 -8.00
C ARG A 29 5.86 12.11 -8.18
N LEU A 30 7.18 11.90 -8.24
CA LEU A 30 7.78 10.57 -8.33
C LEU A 30 7.43 9.71 -7.11
N PHE A 31 7.57 10.25 -5.89
CA PHE A 31 7.23 9.52 -4.67
C PHE A 31 5.74 9.24 -4.52
N ILE A 32 4.88 10.16 -4.96
CA ILE A 32 3.42 9.91 -4.99
C ILE A 32 3.08 8.79 -5.98
N LEU A 33 3.72 8.77 -7.16
CA LEU A 33 3.54 7.70 -8.14
C LEU A 33 4.01 6.35 -7.61
N GLU A 34 5.16 6.29 -6.94
CA GLU A 34 5.63 5.08 -6.25
C GLU A 34 4.64 4.59 -5.19
N GLY A 35 4.13 5.51 -4.36
CA GLY A 35 3.10 5.20 -3.38
C GLY A 35 1.82 4.64 -4.01
N LEU A 36 1.40 5.22 -5.14
CA LEU A 36 0.25 4.75 -5.91
C LEU A 36 0.48 3.34 -6.47
N TRP A 37 1.66 3.07 -7.06
CA TRP A 37 2.01 1.74 -7.57
C TRP A 37 2.01 0.68 -6.47
N LEU A 38 2.58 0.99 -5.31
CA LEU A 38 2.53 0.11 -4.14
C LEU A 38 1.11 -0.09 -3.63
N GLY A 39 0.28 0.96 -3.63
CA GLY A 39 -1.14 0.86 -3.26
C GLY A 39 -1.94 -0.03 -4.20
N ILE A 40 -1.78 0.13 -5.52
CA ILE A 40 -2.47 -0.67 -6.53
C ILE A 40 -2.06 -2.14 -6.43
N THR A 41 -0.76 -2.42 -6.38
CA THR A 41 -0.26 -3.80 -6.25
C THR A 41 -0.73 -4.45 -4.96
N GLY A 42 -0.74 -3.70 -3.85
CA GLY A 42 -1.27 -4.16 -2.57
C GLY A 42 -2.76 -4.50 -2.62
N VAL A 43 -3.60 -3.65 -3.22
CA VAL A 43 -5.05 -3.91 -3.36
C VAL A 43 -5.32 -5.10 -4.28
N VAL A 44 -4.60 -5.21 -5.41
CA VAL A 44 -4.75 -6.33 -6.34
C VAL A 44 -4.41 -7.65 -5.65
N LEU A 45 -3.25 -7.73 -4.98
CA LEU A 45 -2.82 -8.92 -4.25
C LEU A 45 -3.75 -9.22 -3.07
N GLY A 46 -4.14 -8.20 -2.31
CA GLY A 46 -5.07 -8.34 -1.18
C GLY A 46 -6.43 -8.89 -1.60
N ASN A 47 -6.99 -8.39 -2.70
CA ASN A 47 -8.25 -8.90 -3.24
C ASN A 47 -8.12 -10.33 -3.75
N ILE A 48 -7.04 -10.68 -4.46
CA ILE A 48 -6.81 -12.05 -4.91
C ILE A 48 -6.76 -13.00 -3.71
N VAL A 49 -5.97 -12.68 -2.69
CA VAL A 49 -5.83 -13.52 -1.50
C VAL A 49 -7.13 -13.58 -0.70
N GLY A 50 -7.79 -12.44 -0.49
CA GLY A 50 -9.05 -12.35 0.25
C GLY A 50 -10.18 -13.14 -0.40
N LEU A 51 -10.38 -12.96 -1.72
CA LEU A 51 -11.40 -13.69 -2.48
C LEU A 51 -11.09 -15.19 -2.55
N LEU A 52 -9.82 -15.56 -2.71
CA LEU A 52 -9.40 -16.96 -2.71
C LEU A 52 -9.68 -17.61 -1.35
N LEU A 53 -9.40 -16.92 -0.25
CA LEU A 53 -9.72 -17.39 1.10
C LEU A 53 -11.23 -17.53 1.30
N CYS A 54 -12.03 -16.54 0.91
CA CYS A 54 -13.49 -16.61 0.96
C CYS A 54 -14.04 -17.82 0.17
N TYR A 55 -13.51 -18.05 -1.04
CA TYR A 55 -13.86 -19.21 -1.86
C TYR A 55 -13.49 -20.54 -1.19
N LEU A 56 -12.28 -20.62 -0.61
CA LEU A 56 -11.81 -21.83 0.05
C LEU A 56 -12.61 -22.14 1.32
N LEU A 57 -12.96 -21.12 2.12
CA LEU A 57 -13.82 -21.25 3.29
C LEU A 57 -15.22 -21.74 2.91
N GLY A 58 -15.80 -21.19 1.84
CA GLY A 58 -17.11 -21.62 1.33
C GLY A 58 -17.10 -23.06 0.79
N LYS A 59 -16.03 -23.45 0.07
CA LYS A 59 -15.91 -24.77 -0.57
C LYS A 59 -15.59 -25.90 0.42
N TYR A 60 -14.63 -25.68 1.31
CA TYR A 60 -14.12 -26.74 2.18
C TYR A 60 -14.80 -26.79 3.56
N ARG A 61 -15.64 -25.80 3.90
CA ARG A 61 -16.40 -25.74 5.18
C ARG A 61 -15.55 -26.15 6.39
N PHE A 62 -14.33 -25.63 6.48
CA PHE A 62 -13.35 -25.98 7.53
C PHE A 62 -13.90 -25.79 8.95
N ILE A 63 -14.88 -24.90 9.13
CA ILE A 63 -15.55 -24.65 10.41
C ILE A 63 -16.92 -25.34 10.38
N HIS A 64 -17.01 -26.51 11.02
CA HIS A 64 -18.28 -27.18 11.27
C HIS A 64 -18.90 -26.55 12.54
N LEU A 65 -20.01 -25.81 12.39
CA LEU A 65 -20.78 -25.37 13.54
C LEU A 65 -21.70 -26.52 13.98
N PRO A 66 -21.76 -26.87 15.29
CA PRO A 66 -22.72 -27.82 15.80
C PRO A 66 -24.15 -27.33 15.47
N PRO A 67 -24.94 -28.12 14.73
CA PRO A 67 -26.27 -27.71 14.24
C PRO A 67 -27.31 -27.49 15.35
N GLU A 68 -26.97 -27.79 16.62
CA GLU A 68 -27.85 -27.67 17.77
C GLU A 68 -28.01 -26.23 18.29
N ILE A 69 -27.12 -25.30 17.94
CA ILE A 69 -27.12 -23.92 18.47
C ILE A 69 -27.37 -22.88 17.37
N TYR A 70 -26.97 -23.16 16.14
CA TYR A 70 -27.17 -22.28 14.98
C TYR A 70 -28.03 -23.01 13.95
N SER A 71 -29.25 -22.51 13.70
CA SER A 71 -30.17 -23.01 12.64
C SER A 71 -29.64 -22.78 11.20
N ILE A 72 -28.32 -22.73 11.02
CA ILE A 72 -27.62 -22.44 9.76
C ILE A 72 -26.51 -23.49 9.61
N GLN A 73 -26.58 -24.32 8.56
CA GLN A 73 -25.71 -25.49 8.36
C GLN A 73 -24.28 -25.16 7.88
N TYR A 74 -23.96 -23.88 7.68
CA TYR A 74 -22.66 -23.39 7.21
C TYR A 74 -22.53 -21.89 7.45
N LEU A 75 -21.28 -21.41 7.57
CA LEU A 75 -21.00 -19.97 7.57
C LEU A 75 -21.32 -19.42 6.17
N PRO A 76 -22.35 -18.57 5.99
CA PRO A 76 -22.64 -17.99 4.69
C PRO A 76 -21.58 -16.92 4.39
N VAL A 77 -20.52 -17.30 3.69
CA VAL A 77 -19.55 -16.35 3.14
C VAL A 77 -20.20 -15.68 1.94
N ALA A 78 -20.98 -14.63 2.20
CA ALA A 78 -21.55 -13.76 1.17
C ALA A 78 -20.56 -12.64 0.90
N VAL A 79 -19.78 -12.76 -0.17
CA VAL A 79 -18.92 -11.67 -0.63
C VAL A 79 -19.76 -10.73 -1.48
N GLU A 80 -20.12 -9.58 -0.93
CA GLU A 80 -20.77 -8.53 -1.72
C GLU A 80 -19.74 -7.72 -2.51
N PRO A 81 -19.91 -7.56 -3.84
CA PRO A 81 -19.00 -6.75 -4.65
C PRO A 81 -18.87 -5.30 -4.17
N PHE A 82 -19.91 -4.79 -3.51
CA PHE A 82 -19.95 -3.43 -2.98
C PHE A 82 -18.98 -3.25 -1.80
N ASP A 83 -18.90 -4.22 -0.90
CA ASP A 83 -17.94 -4.21 0.21
C ASP A 83 -16.51 -4.29 -0.30
N VAL A 84 -16.25 -5.17 -1.27
CA VAL A 84 -14.92 -5.31 -1.89
C VAL A 84 -14.50 -3.99 -2.55
N PHE A 85 -15.42 -3.30 -3.24
CA PHE A 85 -15.17 -2.01 -3.84
C PHE A 85 -14.80 -0.94 -2.81
N TRP A 86 -15.60 -0.79 -1.74
CA TRP A 86 -15.34 0.22 -0.70
C TRP A 86 -14.06 -0.04 0.08
N VAL A 87 -13.78 -1.29 0.44
CA VAL A 87 -12.54 -1.66 1.14
C VAL A 87 -11.34 -1.39 0.24
N SER A 88 -11.41 -1.71 -1.05
CA SER A 88 -10.36 -1.42 -2.02
C SER A 88 -10.13 0.09 -2.19
N ALA A 89 -11.22 0.86 -2.33
CA ALA A 89 -11.17 2.31 -2.47
C ALA A 89 -10.57 2.99 -1.23
N LEU A 90 -11.00 2.56 -0.03
CA LEU A 90 -10.47 3.07 1.23
C LEU A 90 -8.99 2.72 1.39
N THR A 91 -8.59 1.50 1.04
CA THR A 91 -7.18 1.06 1.12
C THR A 91 -6.29 1.88 0.18
N LEU A 92 -6.73 2.13 -1.05
CA LEU A 92 -6.03 3.00 -2.00
C LEU A 92 -5.93 4.44 -1.49
N LEU A 93 -7.00 4.98 -0.91
CA LEU A 93 -6.99 6.30 -0.28
C LEU A 93 -5.98 6.38 0.86
N LEU A 94 -5.97 5.39 1.75
CA LEU A 94 -5.02 5.33 2.85
C LEU A 94 -3.58 5.18 2.36
N ALA A 95 -3.33 4.37 1.33
CA ALA A 95 -2.01 4.24 0.72
C ALA A 95 -1.53 5.57 0.12
N LEU A 96 -2.42 6.29 -0.56
CA LEU A 96 -2.12 7.61 -1.10
C LEU A 96 -1.80 8.62 0.01
N LEU A 97 -2.65 8.72 1.03
CA LEU A 97 -2.43 9.61 2.18
C LEU A 97 -1.12 9.28 2.91
N ALA A 98 -0.83 8.01 3.11
CA ALA A 98 0.41 7.55 3.73
C ALA A 98 1.65 7.88 2.87
N SER A 99 1.51 7.93 1.54
CA SER A 99 2.60 8.27 0.61
C SER A 99 2.89 9.78 0.55
N VAL A 100 1.94 10.64 0.92
CA VAL A 100 2.13 12.10 0.89
C VAL A 100 3.19 12.55 1.88
N TYR A 101 3.20 11.98 3.09
CA TYR A 101 4.18 12.30 4.13
C TYR A 101 5.65 12.06 3.69
N PRO A 102 6.05 10.86 3.22
CA PRO A 102 7.40 10.62 2.72
C PRO A 102 7.70 11.42 1.44
N ALA A 103 6.72 11.67 0.57
CA ALA A 103 6.93 12.50 -0.62
C ALA A 103 7.30 13.95 -0.27
N GLN A 104 6.66 14.52 0.76
CA GLN A 104 7.01 15.84 1.28
C GLN A 104 8.40 15.84 1.92
N ARG A 105 8.70 14.85 2.78
CA ARG A 105 10.03 14.66 3.39
C ARG A 105 11.14 14.52 2.34
N ALA A 106 10.90 13.75 1.28
CA ALA A 106 11.86 13.53 0.20
C ALA A 106 12.12 14.80 -0.63
N ALA A 107 11.07 15.57 -0.91
CA ALA A 107 11.19 16.85 -1.64
C ALA A 107 11.88 17.95 -0.81
N SER A 108 11.84 17.87 0.52
CA SER A 108 12.53 18.80 1.42
C SER A 108 14.00 18.49 1.65
N LEU A 109 14.49 17.28 1.30
CA LEU A 109 15.91 16.93 1.44
C LEU A 109 16.79 17.87 0.61
N MET A 110 17.74 18.50 1.28
CA MET A 110 18.68 19.43 0.65
C MET A 110 19.90 18.67 0.10
N PRO A 111 20.40 19.02 -1.10
CA PRO A 111 21.53 18.32 -1.73
C PRO A 111 22.79 18.23 -0.86
N ALA A 112 23.02 19.25 -0.02
CA ALA A 112 24.19 19.34 0.87
C ALA A 112 24.20 18.26 1.97
N GLU A 113 23.04 17.80 2.45
CA GLU A 113 22.96 16.71 3.43
C GLU A 113 23.12 15.33 2.77
N ALA A 114 22.73 15.19 1.51
CA ALA A 114 22.85 13.94 0.76
C ALA A 114 24.30 13.53 0.46
N ILE A 115 25.20 14.52 0.37
CA ILE A 115 26.64 14.30 0.13
C ILE A 115 27.38 14.06 1.46
N ARG A 116 26.96 14.70 2.56
CA ARG A 116 27.57 14.53 3.89
C ARG A 116 27.28 13.17 4.56
N TYR A 117 26.29 12.44 4.08
CA TYR A 117 26.00 11.04 4.48
C TYR A 117 26.70 9.99 3.58
N ALA A 118 27.50 10.42 2.60
CA ALA A 118 28.29 9.53 1.75
C ALA A 118 29.73 9.31 2.26
N GLU A 119 30.12 10.04 3.30
CA GLU A 119 31.23 9.71 4.21
C GLU A 119 30.66 8.92 5.40
#